data_AF-X1DLI8-F1
#
_entry.id   AF-X1DLI8-F1
#
_cell.length_a   1.000
_cell.length_b   1.000
_cell.length_c   1.000
_cell.angle_alpha   90.00
_cell.angle_beta   90.00
_cell.angle_gamma   90.00
#
_symmetry.space_group_name_H-M   'P 1'
#
loop_
_entity.id
_entity.type
_entity.pdbx_description
1 polymer ?
#
loop_
_entity_poly.entity_id
_entity_poly.type
_entity_poly.pdbx_seq_one_letter_code
_entity_poly.pdbx_strand_id
1 'polypeptide(L)'
;MNKNLIKELWKENPEIFKLLKENEDLEKARQSLFKFSKDLEWKHREGKEELHKLEYATALEAIKVFNNFISPRNEEISGFSTLEYLRQVAKENQKIIKEIDEGFLEEVIHFFKAMKGKADISSGWLRPLLEKDGVKIVDFSKIEGREAGISRSNYLDKLYEKVHNFIDRYPSGCDVIMIKEREKNRKKILNYFGATIDNWKDYGWQLKHIFYNMNHLKILEKLAPLSDEDLEAIKIAIENKIPFGITPYYLSLFDFSRSDRKYDYQVRSQVIPPMHYVTLMKEHRKERSYYFDFMGEHDTSPEELITRRYPMISILKPYDTCPQICVYCQRNWEITGPMMPEGMVSKEALDKALDWFSKHTSMRDVLITGGDPLALDDERIKYIMDRLCQMEHVVNIRWGTRTPVTVPMRITDKLAKLIGSYIEPGKRNVCIVTHIESSSEVTPELAEAVMKFRKQGIYVYNQLVYTLETSRRFQNVAARIAMKKAGVDPYYTFYPKGKEEHKDYLVPVARLWQERKEEA
;
A
#
# COMPACT_ATOMS: atom_id res chain seq x y z
N MET A 1 24.82 9.27 16.74
CA MET A 1 24.26 7.92 16.60
C MET A 1 25.01 7.14 15.50
N ASN A 2 25.25 7.72 14.31
CA ASN A 2 26.17 7.19 13.26
C ASN A 2 27.51 6.60 13.74
N LYS A 3 28.21 7.23 14.70
CA LYS A 3 29.51 6.72 15.18
C LYS A 3 29.44 5.32 15.81
N ASN A 4 28.32 4.94 16.42
CA ASN A 4 28.16 3.60 16.99
C ASN A 4 27.91 2.56 15.87
N LEU A 5 27.06 2.91 14.90
CA LEU A 5 26.79 2.06 13.73
C LEU A 5 28.05 1.85 12.87
N ILE A 6 28.87 2.89 12.66
CA ILE A 6 30.14 2.75 11.93
C ILE A 6 31.11 1.80 12.68
N LYS A 7 31.15 1.88 14.02
CA LYS A 7 31.94 0.92 14.81
C LYS A 7 31.40 -0.50 14.67
N GLU A 8 30.08 -0.67 14.66
CA GLU A 8 29.45 -1.97 14.45
C GLU A 8 29.74 -2.51 13.05
N LEU A 9 29.60 -1.70 12.01
CA LEU A 9 29.92 -2.04 10.61
C LEU A 9 31.32 -2.65 10.47
N TRP A 10 32.33 -1.98 11.03
CA TRP A 10 33.71 -2.46 10.95
C TRP A 10 34.04 -3.58 11.93
N LYS A 11 33.32 -3.67 13.05
CA LYS A 11 33.37 -4.84 13.94
C LYS A 11 32.84 -6.08 13.25
N GLU A 12 31.81 -5.94 12.41
CA GLU A 12 31.25 -7.05 11.66
C GLU A 12 32.21 -7.55 10.58
N ASN A 13 32.81 -6.69 9.76
CA ASN A 13 33.83 -7.12 8.79
C ASN A 13 35.12 -6.31 8.90
N PRO A 14 36.03 -6.69 9.82
CA PRO A 14 37.30 -5.99 10.00
C PRO A 14 38.24 -6.16 8.79
N GLU A 15 38.10 -7.26 8.04
CA GLU A 15 38.88 -7.52 6.82
C GLU A 15 38.51 -6.54 5.70
N ILE A 16 37.20 -6.33 5.46
CA ILE A 16 36.72 -5.32 4.50
C ILE A 16 37.19 -3.93 4.92
N PHE A 17 37.10 -3.57 6.20
CA PHE A 17 37.60 -2.29 6.71
C PHE A 17 39.09 -2.10 6.39
N LYS A 18 39.92 -3.12 6.67
CA LYS A 18 41.35 -3.08 6.37
C LYS A 18 41.62 -2.88 4.87
N LEU A 19 40.95 -3.67 4.02
CA LEU A 19 41.11 -3.57 2.56
C LEU A 19 40.71 -2.20 2.01
N LEU A 20 39.65 -1.60 2.54
CA LEU A 20 39.22 -0.25 2.15
C LEU A 20 40.15 0.85 2.66
N LYS A 21 40.71 0.69 3.86
CA LYS A 21 41.61 1.67 4.49
C LYS A 21 43.00 1.69 3.85
N GLU A 22 43.54 0.52 3.51
CA GLU A 22 44.91 0.37 2.97
C GLU A 22 45.03 0.74 1.49
N ASN A 23 43.94 0.66 0.72
CA ASN A 23 43.97 0.98 -0.71
C ASN A 23 43.64 2.46 -0.99
N GLU A 24 44.64 3.20 -1.48
CA GLU A 24 44.48 4.58 -1.96
C GLU A 24 43.61 4.68 -3.23
N ASP A 25 43.74 3.68 -4.10
CA ASP A 25 43.04 3.59 -5.38
C ASP A 25 41.78 2.72 -5.27
N LEU A 26 40.66 3.21 -5.83
CA LEU A 26 39.35 2.54 -5.75
C LEU A 26 39.35 1.21 -6.52
N GLU A 27 40.04 1.14 -7.66
CA GLU A 27 40.12 -0.07 -8.48
C GLU A 27 40.96 -1.17 -7.80
N LYS A 28 42.06 -0.80 -7.12
CA LYS A 28 42.79 -1.74 -6.25
C LYS A 28 41.96 -2.24 -5.07
N ALA A 29 41.19 -1.36 -4.42
CA ALA A 29 40.28 -1.75 -3.34
C ALA A 29 39.26 -2.77 -3.85
N ARG A 30 38.66 -2.50 -5.01
CA ARG A 30 37.71 -3.38 -5.70
C ARG A 30 38.29 -4.76 -6.02
N GLN A 31 39.49 -4.84 -6.60
CA GLN A 31 40.15 -6.13 -6.88
C GLN A 31 40.42 -6.91 -5.59
N SER A 32 40.88 -6.23 -4.54
CA SER A 32 41.15 -6.85 -3.24
C SER A 32 39.88 -7.40 -2.58
N LEU A 33 38.78 -6.64 -2.65
CA LEU A 33 37.48 -7.05 -2.14
C LEU A 33 36.86 -8.20 -2.94
N PHE A 34 37.06 -8.23 -4.26
CA PHE A 34 36.63 -9.36 -5.09
C PHE A 34 37.40 -10.64 -4.74
N LYS A 35 38.71 -10.53 -4.50
CA LYS A 35 39.49 -11.68 -4.03
C LYS A 35 39.00 -12.16 -2.67
N PHE A 36 38.82 -11.24 -1.73
CA PHE A 36 38.25 -11.53 -0.40
C PHE A 36 36.90 -12.25 -0.50
N SER A 37 36.01 -11.80 -1.38
CA SER A 37 34.69 -12.43 -1.54
C SER A 37 34.79 -13.86 -2.05
N LYS A 38 35.76 -14.16 -2.93
CA LYS A 38 36.03 -15.51 -3.44
C LYS A 38 36.65 -16.42 -2.41
N ASP A 39 37.58 -15.90 -1.61
CA ASP A 39 38.17 -16.64 -0.49
C ASP A 39 37.10 -16.96 0.56
N LEU A 40 36.19 -16.02 0.85
CA LEU A 40 35.07 -16.24 1.76
C LEU A 40 34.04 -17.22 1.19
N GLU A 41 33.71 -17.15 -0.10
CA GLU A 41 32.83 -18.11 -0.77
C GLU A 41 33.40 -19.53 -0.67
N TRP A 42 34.69 -19.68 -0.93
CA TRP A 42 35.38 -20.95 -0.82
C TRP A 42 35.39 -21.47 0.62
N LYS A 43 35.67 -20.61 1.61
CA LYS A 43 35.62 -20.96 3.04
C LYS A 43 34.29 -21.58 3.44
N HIS A 44 33.16 -21.01 2.98
CA HIS A 44 31.83 -21.59 3.24
C HIS A 44 31.67 -22.95 2.56
N ARG A 45 32.14 -23.10 1.31
CA ARG A 45 32.04 -24.34 0.53
C ARG A 45 32.92 -25.47 1.04
N GLU A 46 34.04 -25.16 1.71
CA GLU A 46 34.89 -26.15 2.37
C GLU A 46 34.17 -26.89 3.50
N GLY A 47 33.08 -26.30 4.06
CA GLY A 47 32.27 -26.94 5.09
C GLY A 47 32.96 -27.09 6.45
N LYS A 48 34.05 -26.36 6.69
CA LYS A 48 34.77 -26.37 7.98
C LYS A 48 33.96 -25.74 9.12
N GLU A 49 33.12 -24.76 8.80
CA GLU A 49 32.14 -24.17 9.72
C GLU A 49 30.76 -24.74 9.41
N GLU A 50 30.14 -25.41 10.38
CA GLU A 50 28.81 -25.99 10.21
C GLU A 50 27.74 -24.88 10.29
N LEU A 51 27.27 -24.43 9.14
CA LEU A 51 26.19 -23.45 9.03
C LEU A 51 24.84 -24.15 8.81
N HIS A 52 23.78 -23.59 9.39
CA HIS A 52 22.42 -23.99 9.04
C HIS A 52 22.19 -23.76 7.53
N LYS A 53 21.48 -24.68 6.85
CA LYS A 53 21.30 -24.67 5.39
C LYS A 53 20.80 -23.32 4.84
N LEU A 54 19.89 -22.66 5.57
CA LEU A 54 19.41 -21.32 5.20
C LEU A 54 20.51 -20.26 5.31
N GLU A 55 21.30 -20.26 6.38
CA GLU A 55 22.42 -19.32 6.54
C GLU A 55 23.47 -19.53 5.45
N TYR A 56 23.78 -20.79 5.14
CA TYR A 56 24.70 -21.14 4.07
C TYR A 56 24.22 -20.60 2.71
N ALA A 57 22.96 -20.88 2.34
CA ALA A 57 22.39 -20.39 1.09
C ALA A 57 22.36 -18.85 1.03
N THR A 58 22.01 -18.19 2.13
CA THR A 58 22.00 -16.73 2.23
C THR A 58 23.39 -16.12 2.17
N ALA A 59 24.41 -16.75 2.77
CA ALA A 59 25.79 -16.30 2.69
C ALA A 59 26.31 -16.32 1.25
N LEU A 60 26.04 -17.41 0.51
CA LEU A 60 26.44 -17.51 -0.90
C LEU A 60 25.74 -16.46 -1.77
N GLU A 61 24.44 -16.25 -1.58
CA GLU A 61 23.73 -15.21 -2.33
C GLU A 61 24.21 -13.80 -1.93
N ALA A 62 24.46 -13.54 -0.65
CA ALA A 62 25.01 -12.27 -0.18
C ALA A 62 26.39 -12.00 -0.79
N ILE A 63 27.28 -13.00 -0.88
CA ILE A 63 28.58 -12.87 -1.54
C ILE A 63 28.44 -12.58 -3.03
N LYS A 64 27.50 -13.25 -3.70
CA LYS A 64 27.18 -12.97 -5.12
C LYS A 64 26.67 -11.54 -5.31
N VAL A 65 25.76 -11.08 -4.45
CA VAL A 65 25.29 -9.68 -4.44
C VAL A 65 26.45 -8.73 -4.13
N PHE A 66 27.40 -9.11 -3.28
CA PHE A 66 28.55 -8.27 -2.93
C PHE A 66 29.46 -8.04 -4.14
N ASN A 67 29.61 -9.04 -5.00
CA ASN A 67 30.35 -8.90 -6.25
C ASN A 67 29.66 -7.92 -7.23
N ASN A 68 28.32 -7.92 -7.25
CA ASN A 68 27.55 -6.92 -8.00
C ASN A 68 27.63 -5.53 -7.35
N PHE A 69 27.61 -5.49 -6.03
CA PHE A 69 27.69 -4.25 -5.23
C PHE A 69 29.00 -3.53 -5.48
N ILE A 70 30.11 -4.28 -5.54
CA ILE A 70 31.36 -3.68 -5.96
C ILE A 70 31.24 -3.38 -7.45
N SER A 71 31.05 -4.30 -8.41
CA SER A 71 31.10 -4.12 -9.90
C SER A 71 31.13 -2.68 -10.52
N PRO A 72 32.13 -2.29 -11.34
CA PRO A 72 32.20 -0.93 -11.90
C PRO A 72 31.05 -0.65 -12.86
N ARG A 73 30.62 -1.67 -13.61
CA ARG A 73 29.47 -1.60 -14.52
C ARG A 73 28.19 -1.20 -13.78
N ASN A 74 27.99 -1.69 -12.56
CA ASN A 74 26.78 -1.38 -11.82
C ASN A 74 26.82 0.03 -11.23
N GLU A 75 28.01 0.52 -10.83
CA GLU A 75 28.21 1.91 -10.43
C GLU A 75 27.97 2.88 -11.59
N GLU A 76 28.41 2.52 -12.80
CA GLU A 76 28.14 3.30 -14.01
C GLU A 76 26.63 3.38 -14.30
N ILE A 77 25.91 2.24 -14.20
CA ILE A 77 24.46 2.19 -14.40
C ILE A 77 23.70 2.99 -13.33
N SER A 78 24.14 2.92 -12.06
CA SER A 78 23.47 3.61 -10.96
C SER A 78 23.81 5.10 -10.88
N GLY A 79 24.91 5.53 -11.50
CA GLY A 79 25.43 6.89 -11.39
C GLY A 79 26.00 7.23 -10.01
N PHE A 80 26.15 6.24 -9.11
CA PHE A 80 26.72 6.43 -7.78
C PHE A 80 27.55 5.22 -7.32
N SER A 81 28.67 5.48 -6.63
CA SER A 81 29.55 4.44 -6.10
C SER A 81 29.32 4.23 -4.60
N THR A 82 28.62 3.16 -4.24
CA THR A 82 28.46 2.79 -2.83
C THR A 82 29.81 2.42 -2.20
N LEU A 83 30.68 1.78 -3.00
CA LEU A 83 32.01 1.38 -2.56
C LEU A 83 32.87 2.58 -2.16
N GLU A 84 32.81 3.68 -2.92
CA GLU A 84 33.56 4.89 -2.60
C GLU A 84 33.06 5.53 -1.30
N TYR A 85 31.74 5.57 -1.06
CA TYR A 85 31.21 6.04 0.23
C TYR A 85 31.73 5.19 1.39
N LEU A 86 31.70 3.85 1.29
CA LEU A 86 32.26 2.97 2.31
C LEU A 86 33.77 3.17 2.50
N ARG A 87 34.52 3.37 1.42
CA ARG A 87 35.96 3.65 1.47
C ARG A 87 36.25 4.95 2.20
N GLN A 88 35.50 6.02 1.91
CA GLN A 88 35.63 7.32 2.57
C GLN A 88 35.27 7.24 4.06
N VAL A 89 34.27 6.42 4.43
CA VAL A 89 33.96 6.13 5.84
C VAL A 89 35.11 5.38 6.52
N ALA A 90 35.70 4.38 5.85
CA ALA A 90 36.85 3.63 6.36
C ALA A 90 38.09 4.52 6.56
N LYS A 91 38.23 5.57 5.74
CA LYS A 91 39.26 6.62 5.84
C LYS A 91 38.90 7.78 6.80
N GLU A 92 37.81 7.63 7.55
CA GLU A 92 37.38 8.60 8.57
C GLU A 92 37.06 10.01 8.01
N ASN A 93 36.64 10.08 6.74
CA ASN A 93 36.25 11.33 6.10
C ASN A 93 34.99 11.92 6.78
N GLN A 94 35.19 13.01 7.53
CA GLN A 94 34.14 13.63 8.34
C GLN A 94 33.00 14.22 7.51
N LYS A 95 33.23 14.57 6.24
CA LYS A 95 32.16 15.07 5.36
C LYS A 95 31.17 13.95 5.05
N ILE A 96 31.68 12.81 4.58
CA ILE A 96 30.86 11.65 4.18
C ILE A 96 30.17 11.01 5.39
N ILE A 97 30.85 10.93 6.55
CA ILE A 97 30.26 10.38 7.78
C ILE A 97 29.04 11.19 8.26
N LYS A 98 29.00 12.49 7.97
CA LYS A 98 27.85 13.36 8.27
C LYS A 98 26.73 13.26 7.24
N GLU A 99 27.04 12.82 6.03
CA GLU A 99 26.11 12.71 4.91
C GLU A 99 25.35 11.38 4.92
N ILE A 100 26.01 10.29 5.31
CA ILE A 100 25.41 8.95 5.35
C ILE A 100 24.33 8.83 6.42
N ASP A 101 23.18 8.28 6.03
CA ASP A 101 22.08 7.98 6.92
C ASP A 101 22.26 6.63 7.67
N GLU A 102 21.46 6.44 8.71
CA GLU A 102 21.52 5.25 9.55
C GLU A 102 20.99 3.99 8.84
N GLY A 103 20.01 4.14 7.96
CA GLY A 103 19.44 3.03 7.19
C GLY A 103 20.46 2.41 6.24
N PHE A 104 21.27 3.25 5.59
CA PHE A 104 22.40 2.82 4.78
C PHE A 104 23.38 1.97 5.60
N LEU A 105 23.79 2.46 6.78
CA LEU A 105 24.72 1.73 7.64
C LEU A 105 24.13 0.39 8.10
N GLU A 106 22.86 0.37 8.52
CA GLU A 106 22.16 -0.84 8.93
C GLU A 106 22.06 -1.87 7.79
N GLU A 107 21.77 -1.43 6.56
CA GLU A 107 21.71 -2.30 5.39
C GLU A 107 23.07 -2.96 5.13
N VAL A 108 24.16 -2.17 5.14
CA VAL A 108 25.51 -2.71 4.92
C VAL A 108 25.92 -3.61 6.09
N ILE A 109 25.61 -3.28 7.34
CA ILE A 109 25.89 -4.12 8.52
C ILE A 109 25.23 -5.51 8.37
N HIS A 110 23.94 -5.54 8.04
CA HIS A 110 23.20 -6.81 7.89
C HIS A 110 23.65 -7.59 6.66
N PHE A 111 24.00 -6.89 5.58
CA PHE A 111 24.57 -7.51 4.40
C PHE A 111 25.91 -8.20 4.70
N PHE A 112 26.75 -7.52 5.46
CA PHE A 112 28.04 -8.00 5.96
C PHE A 112 27.90 -9.17 6.95
N LYS A 113 26.88 -9.16 7.80
CA LYS A 113 26.50 -10.30 8.65
C LYS A 113 26.07 -11.50 7.79
N ALA A 114 25.25 -11.27 6.76
CA ALA A 114 24.78 -12.30 5.86
C ALA A 114 25.92 -12.99 5.10
N MET A 115 26.89 -12.24 4.57
CA MET A 115 28.08 -12.81 3.90
C MET A 115 28.85 -13.80 4.79
N LYS A 116 28.83 -13.62 6.11
CA LYS A 116 29.51 -14.50 7.08
C LYS A 116 28.63 -15.66 7.58
N GLY A 117 27.42 -15.84 7.04
CA GLY A 117 26.47 -16.85 7.53
C GLY A 117 25.87 -16.52 8.90
N LYS A 118 25.82 -15.23 9.26
CA LYS A 118 25.30 -14.73 10.54
C LYS A 118 24.08 -13.83 10.34
N ALA A 119 23.21 -14.19 9.38
CA ALA A 119 22.01 -13.40 9.11
C ALA A 119 20.90 -13.65 10.13
N ASP A 120 21.04 -14.68 10.98
CA ASP A 120 20.06 -15.11 11.99
C ASP A 120 18.66 -15.39 11.40
N ILE A 121 18.61 -15.78 10.13
CA ILE A 121 17.36 -16.11 9.42
C ILE A 121 16.89 -17.53 9.74
N SER A 122 17.81 -18.41 10.13
CA SER A 122 17.56 -19.82 10.44
C SER A 122 16.81 -20.03 11.74
N SER A 123 17.11 -19.21 12.75
CA SER A 123 16.35 -19.15 14.00
C SER A 123 14.99 -18.49 13.78
N GLY A 124 14.91 -17.56 12.82
CA GLY A 124 13.74 -16.72 12.59
C GLY A 124 13.59 -15.67 13.69
N TRP A 125 12.97 -14.54 13.35
CA TRP A 125 12.89 -13.40 14.27
C TRP A 125 12.04 -13.66 15.53
N LEU A 126 11.15 -14.66 15.50
CA LEU A 126 10.26 -15.02 16.61
C LEU A 126 10.95 -15.87 17.67
N ARG A 127 11.93 -16.70 17.28
CA ARG A 127 12.54 -17.66 18.19
C ARG A 127 13.26 -16.99 19.38
N PRO A 128 14.08 -15.94 19.19
CA PRO A 128 14.69 -15.23 20.32
C PRO A 128 13.65 -14.62 21.28
N LEU A 129 12.49 -14.19 20.75
CA LEU A 129 11.39 -13.68 21.57
C LEU A 129 10.78 -14.80 22.40
N LEU A 130 10.46 -15.92 21.77
CA LEU A 130 9.89 -17.10 22.44
C LEU A 130 10.84 -17.68 23.50
N GLU A 131 12.13 -17.78 23.20
CA GLU A 131 13.16 -18.22 24.16
C GLU A 131 13.21 -17.28 25.39
N LYS A 132 13.13 -15.96 25.17
CA LYS A 132 13.07 -14.96 26.25
C LYS A 132 11.82 -15.11 27.13
N ASP A 133 10.72 -15.58 26.55
CA ASP A 133 9.48 -15.88 27.28
C ASP A 133 9.50 -17.28 27.95
N GLY A 134 10.63 -17.98 27.92
CA GLY A 134 10.79 -19.30 28.52
C GLY A 134 10.18 -20.44 27.71
N VAL A 135 9.80 -20.20 26.45
CA VAL A 135 9.27 -21.25 25.56
C VAL A 135 10.42 -22.18 25.18
N LYS A 136 10.31 -23.45 25.59
CA LYS A 136 11.28 -24.48 25.24
C LYS A 136 11.25 -24.71 23.74
N ILE A 137 12.38 -24.46 23.07
CA ILE A 137 12.50 -24.78 21.64
C ILE A 137 12.61 -26.29 21.46
N VAL A 138 11.71 -26.82 20.65
CA VAL A 138 11.62 -28.23 20.34
C VAL A 138 12.41 -28.50 19.07
N ASP A 139 13.37 -29.42 19.16
CA ASP A 139 14.06 -29.92 17.99
C ASP A 139 13.19 -30.98 17.30
N PHE A 140 12.37 -30.51 16.35
CA PHE A 140 11.45 -31.37 15.61
C PHE A 140 12.13 -32.39 14.69
N SER A 141 13.47 -32.37 14.56
CA SER A 141 14.20 -33.44 13.87
C SER A 141 14.40 -34.68 14.73
N LYS A 142 14.21 -34.57 16.05
CA LYS A 142 14.46 -35.62 17.05
C LYS A 142 13.20 -36.29 17.58
N ILE A 143 12.03 -35.81 17.19
CA ILE A 143 10.74 -36.37 17.60
C ILE A 143 9.87 -36.61 16.36
N GLU A 144 9.09 -37.68 16.39
CA GLU A 144 8.22 -38.07 15.27
C GLU A 144 6.83 -38.51 15.75
N GLY A 145 5.94 -38.80 14.80
CA GLY A 145 4.59 -39.28 15.10
C GLY A 145 3.73 -38.30 15.93
N ARG A 146 2.90 -38.86 16.82
CA ARG A 146 1.92 -38.08 17.61
C ARG A 146 2.58 -37.11 18.58
N GLU A 147 3.71 -37.50 19.19
CA GLU A 147 4.47 -36.65 20.10
C GLU A 147 4.94 -35.37 19.37
N ALA A 148 5.51 -35.52 18.18
CA ALA A 148 5.89 -34.39 17.34
C ALA A 148 4.70 -33.49 17.01
N GLY A 149 3.55 -34.07 16.68
CA GLY A 149 2.31 -33.33 16.42
C GLY A 149 1.85 -32.49 17.61
N ILE A 150 1.79 -33.08 18.81
CA ILE A 150 1.40 -32.39 20.05
C ILE A 150 2.40 -31.28 20.37
N SER A 151 3.70 -31.61 20.32
CA SER A 151 4.76 -30.65 20.62
C SER A 151 4.75 -29.46 19.65
N ARG A 152 4.46 -29.71 18.37
CA ARG A 152 4.33 -28.66 17.35
C ARG A 152 3.08 -27.81 17.58
N SER A 153 1.96 -28.41 17.94
CA SER A 153 0.74 -27.66 18.29
C SER A 153 0.99 -26.73 19.48
N ASN A 154 1.57 -27.23 20.57
CA ASN A 154 1.88 -26.43 21.75
C ASN A 154 2.86 -25.27 21.44
N TYR A 155 3.86 -25.53 20.58
CA TYR A 155 4.77 -24.49 20.11
C TYR A 155 4.03 -23.43 19.27
N LEU A 156 3.11 -23.84 18.39
CA LEU A 156 2.31 -22.94 17.58
C LEU A 156 1.34 -22.09 18.41
N ASP A 157 0.81 -22.61 19.51
CA ASP A 157 -0.02 -21.82 20.45
C ASP A 157 0.80 -20.69 21.09
N LYS A 158 2.06 -20.96 21.47
CA LYS A 158 2.98 -19.92 21.99
C LYS A 158 3.40 -18.93 20.93
N LEU A 159 3.58 -19.40 19.70
CA LEU A 159 3.84 -18.53 18.58
C LEU A 159 2.64 -17.61 18.30
N TYR A 160 1.42 -18.15 18.33
CA TYR A 160 0.18 -17.42 18.17
C TYR A 160 0.06 -16.30 19.21
N GLU A 161 0.33 -16.57 20.50
CA GLU A 161 0.31 -15.53 21.55
C GLU A 161 1.19 -14.32 21.17
N LYS A 162 2.38 -14.55 20.59
CA LYS A 162 3.28 -13.47 20.16
C LYS A 162 2.76 -12.73 18.93
N VAL A 163 2.32 -13.46 17.91
CA VAL A 163 1.79 -12.89 16.67
C VAL A 163 0.51 -12.09 16.93
N HIS A 164 -0.40 -12.63 17.74
CA HIS A 164 -1.65 -11.99 18.11
C HIS A 164 -1.41 -10.64 18.81
N ASN A 165 -0.40 -10.55 19.69
CA ASN A 165 -0.01 -9.28 20.32
C ASN A 165 0.50 -8.21 19.34
N PHE A 166 0.94 -8.59 18.13
CA PHE A 166 1.23 -7.62 17.08
C PHE A 166 -0.05 -7.22 16.32
N ILE A 167 -0.91 -8.20 16.01
CA ILE A 167 -2.18 -7.98 15.30
C ILE A 167 -3.12 -7.09 16.11
N ASP A 168 -3.25 -7.31 17.42
CA ASP A 168 -4.14 -6.56 18.33
C ASP A 168 -3.83 -5.07 18.44
N ARG A 169 -2.65 -4.63 17.97
CA ARG A 169 -2.28 -3.22 17.93
C ARG A 169 -3.06 -2.44 16.87
N TYR A 170 -3.76 -3.14 15.98
CA TYR A 170 -4.46 -2.58 14.82
C TYR A 170 -5.96 -2.90 14.89
N PRO A 171 -6.72 -2.20 15.74
CA PRO A 171 -8.13 -2.48 15.95
C PRO A 171 -8.93 -2.35 14.65
N SER A 172 -9.97 -3.17 14.53
CA SER A 172 -10.89 -3.12 13.41
C SER A 172 -11.96 -2.05 13.63
N GLY A 173 -12.44 -1.44 12.55
CA GLY A 173 -13.60 -0.56 12.60
C GLY A 173 -14.89 -1.22 13.13
N CYS A 174 -14.92 -2.56 13.19
CA CYS A 174 -15.99 -3.36 13.77
C CYS A 174 -15.83 -3.62 15.28
N ASP A 175 -14.73 -3.17 15.90
CA ASP A 175 -14.52 -3.36 17.33
C ASP A 175 -15.44 -2.46 18.14
N VAL A 176 -16.00 -2.99 19.24
CA VAL A 176 -17.04 -2.31 20.05
C VAL A 176 -16.62 -0.92 20.52
N ILE A 177 -15.35 -0.74 20.87
CA ILE A 177 -14.81 0.55 21.31
C ILE A 177 -14.80 1.54 20.14
N MET A 178 -14.25 1.15 18.99
CA MET A 178 -14.20 2.00 17.79
C MET A 178 -15.59 2.38 17.29
N ILE A 179 -16.55 1.46 17.32
CA ILE A 179 -17.95 1.76 16.95
C ILE A 179 -18.50 2.88 17.83
N LYS A 180 -18.37 2.76 19.15
CA LYS A 180 -18.88 3.77 20.10
C LYS A 180 -18.21 5.12 19.93
N GLU A 181 -16.91 5.15 19.63
CA GLU A 181 -16.18 6.39 19.35
C GLU A 181 -16.69 7.06 18.07
N ARG A 182 -16.82 6.28 16.98
CA ARG A 182 -17.31 6.79 15.69
C ARG A 182 -18.76 7.23 15.72
N GLU A 183 -19.59 6.61 16.56
CA GLU A 183 -20.94 7.10 16.84
C GLU A 183 -20.94 8.50 17.46
N LYS A 184 -19.99 8.80 18.36
CA LYS A 184 -19.84 10.16 18.92
C LYS A 184 -19.38 11.14 17.84
N ASN A 185 -18.43 10.75 17.00
CA ASN A 185 -17.96 11.58 15.89
C ASN A 185 -19.10 11.88 14.91
N ARG A 186 -19.86 10.86 14.51
CA ARG A 186 -21.06 11.00 13.67
C ARG A 186 -22.08 11.95 14.30
N LYS A 187 -22.37 11.80 15.60
CA LYS A 187 -23.28 12.72 16.32
C LYS A 187 -22.77 14.16 16.28
N LYS A 188 -21.47 14.39 16.48
CA LYS A 188 -20.87 15.73 16.39
C LYS A 188 -21.06 16.35 14.99
N ILE A 189 -20.81 15.57 13.94
CA ILE A 189 -20.98 16.00 12.54
C ILE A 189 -22.46 16.31 12.25
N LEU A 190 -23.38 15.42 12.63
CA LEU A 190 -24.82 15.61 12.44
C LEU A 190 -25.34 16.85 13.16
N ASN A 191 -24.94 17.05 14.42
CA ASN A 191 -25.33 18.23 15.21
C ASN A 191 -24.84 19.53 14.56
N TYR A 192 -23.64 19.55 13.99
CA TYR A 192 -23.11 20.72 13.29
C TYR A 192 -23.98 21.11 12.08
N PHE A 193 -24.44 20.13 11.31
CA PHE A 193 -25.28 20.35 10.13
C PHE A 193 -26.79 20.41 10.42
N GLY A 194 -27.21 20.25 11.68
CA GLY A 194 -28.63 20.12 12.03
C GLY A 194 -29.31 18.92 11.35
N ALA A 195 -28.55 17.85 11.09
CA ALA A 195 -28.97 16.69 10.32
C ALA A 195 -29.35 15.50 11.24
N THR A 196 -30.11 14.57 10.69
CA THR A 196 -30.59 13.36 11.38
C THR A 196 -29.83 12.10 10.95
N ILE A 197 -30.07 10.98 11.64
CA ILE A 197 -29.52 9.68 11.22
C ILE A 197 -30.07 9.22 9.85
N ASP A 198 -31.28 9.65 9.48
CA ASP A 198 -31.84 9.33 8.17
C ASP A 198 -31.10 10.09 7.07
N ASN A 199 -30.70 11.35 7.34
CA ASN A 199 -29.79 12.06 6.47
C ASN A 199 -28.43 11.36 6.37
N TRP A 200 -27.89 10.84 7.48
CA TRP A 200 -26.62 10.10 7.44
C TRP A 200 -26.66 8.86 6.54
N LYS A 201 -27.79 8.15 6.54
CA LYS A 201 -28.03 6.94 5.74
C LYS A 201 -28.30 7.24 4.27
N ASP A 202 -28.64 8.48 3.94
CA ASP A 202 -28.78 8.94 2.56
C ASP A 202 -27.39 9.23 1.95
N TYR A 203 -27.00 8.45 0.94
CA TYR A 203 -25.75 8.69 0.23
C TYR A 203 -25.74 10.05 -0.48
N GLY A 204 -26.88 10.56 -0.93
CA GLY A 204 -26.99 11.88 -1.55
C GLY A 204 -26.64 12.99 -0.57
N TRP A 205 -27.04 12.86 0.71
CA TRP A 205 -26.61 13.77 1.77
C TRP A 205 -25.10 13.72 1.98
N GLN A 206 -24.49 12.53 2.00
CA GLN A 206 -23.04 12.38 2.14
C GLN A 206 -22.30 13.12 1.01
N LEU A 207 -22.75 12.94 -0.25
CA LEU A 207 -22.15 13.58 -1.42
C LEU A 207 -22.33 15.11 -1.41
N LYS A 208 -23.48 15.61 -0.94
CA LYS A 208 -23.74 17.05 -0.85
C LYS A 208 -22.88 17.78 0.19
N HIS A 209 -22.38 17.07 1.20
CA HIS A 209 -21.64 17.64 2.34
C HIS A 209 -20.16 17.27 2.36
N ILE A 210 -19.57 16.96 1.19
CA ILE A 210 -18.12 16.71 1.08
C ILE A 210 -17.34 17.98 1.46
N PHE A 211 -16.27 17.82 2.23
CA PHE A 211 -15.35 18.91 2.59
C PHE A 211 -14.26 19.06 1.51
N TYR A 212 -14.23 20.18 0.77
CA TYR A 212 -13.31 20.35 -0.37
C TYR A 212 -12.93 21.81 -0.71
N ASN A 213 -13.47 22.80 0.00
CA ASN A 213 -13.24 24.23 -0.29
C ASN A 213 -12.89 25.03 0.98
N MET A 214 -12.57 26.33 0.83
CA MET A 214 -12.11 27.17 1.94
C MET A 214 -13.16 27.36 3.06
N ASN A 215 -14.45 27.35 2.72
CA ASN A 215 -15.50 27.38 3.74
C ASN A 215 -15.50 26.05 4.51
N HIS A 216 -15.35 24.92 3.81
CA HIS A 216 -15.29 23.59 4.41
C HIS A 216 -14.04 23.40 5.28
N LEU A 217 -12.91 24.03 4.99
CA LEU A 217 -11.73 24.00 5.86
C LEU A 217 -12.04 24.57 7.25
N LYS A 218 -12.76 25.69 7.33
CA LYS A 218 -13.21 26.28 8.61
C LYS A 218 -14.20 25.37 9.36
N ILE A 219 -14.91 24.51 8.64
CA ILE A 219 -15.81 23.52 9.25
C ILE A 219 -14.99 22.34 9.79
N LEU A 220 -14.04 21.84 9.00
CA LEU A 220 -13.14 20.75 9.40
C LEU A 220 -12.41 21.09 10.70
N GLU A 221 -11.87 22.30 10.82
CA GLU A 221 -11.21 22.81 12.03
C GLU A 221 -12.10 22.74 13.29
N LYS A 222 -13.41 22.97 13.14
CA LYS A 222 -14.39 22.86 14.24
C LYS A 222 -14.77 21.41 14.56
N LEU A 223 -14.80 20.55 13.54
CA LEU A 223 -15.26 19.18 13.66
C LEU A 223 -14.18 18.22 14.14
N ALA A 224 -12.96 18.32 13.62
CA ALA A 224 -11.86 17.42 13.92
C ALA A 224 -10.61 18.18 14.35
N PRO A 225 -9.87 17.69 15.36
CA PRO A 225 -8.56 18.24 15.70
C PRO A 225 -7.58 17.95 14.55
N LEU A 226 -7.02 19.00 13.97
CA LEU A 226 -6.05 18.96 12.88
C LEU A 226 -4.78 19.69 13.35
N SER A 227 -3.61 19.25 12.87
CA SER A 227 -2.36 19.97 13.14
C SER A 227 -2.28 21.26 12.32
N ASP A 228 -1.43 22.21 12.70
CA ASP A 228 -1.20 23.41 11.89
C ASP A 228 -0.66 23.07 10.49
N GLU A 229 0.16 22.02 10.41
CA GLU A 229 0.66 21.50 9.13
C GLU A 229 -0.47 20.88 8.29
N ASP A 230 -1.40 20.15 8.91
CA ASP A 230 -2.59 19.59 8.22
C ASP A 230 -3.42 20.73 7.60
N LEU A 231 -3.70 21.77 8.39
CA LEU A 231 -4.50 22.91 7.97
C LEU A 231 -3.84 23.67 6.81
N GLU A 232 -2.54 23.93 6.91
CA GLU A 232 -1.79 24.61 5.85
C GLU A 232 -1.70 23.76 4.58
N ALA A 233 -1.47 22.44 4.71
CA ALA A 233 -1.46 21.52 3.57
C ALA A 233 -2.80 21.52 2.82
N ILE A 234 -3.91 21.41 3.55
CA ILE A 234 -5.25 21.42 2.98
C ILE A 234 -5.54 22.78 2.32
N LYS A 235 -5.14 23.88 2.96
CA LYS A 235 -5.29 25.23 2.40
C LYS A 235 -4.54 25.39 1.08
N ILE A 236 -3.26 25.00 1.03
CA ILE A 236 -2.46 25.02 -0.20
C ILE A 236 -3.14 24.16 -1.28
N ALA A 237 -3.65 22.98 -0.91
CA ALA A 237 -4.35 22.12 -1.86
C ALA A 237 -5.56 22.81 -2.48
N ILE A 238 -6.43 23.40 -1.66
CA ILE A 238 -7.64 24.09 -2.09
C ILE A 238 -7.30 25.32 -2.97
N GLU A 239 -6.40 26.19 -2.51
CA GLU A 239 -6.03 27.42 -3.22
C GLU A 239 -5.40 27.14 -4.60
N ASN A 240 -4.71 26.00 -4.75
CA ASN A 240 -4.01 25.63 -5.97
C ASN A 240 -4.76 24.57 -6.81
N LYS A 241 -6.04 24.31 -6.50
CA LYS A 241 -6.86 23.29 -7.17
C LYS A 241 -6.15 21.93 -7.24
N ILE A 242 -5.47 21.55 -6.17
CA ILE A 242 -4.96 20.18 -5.98
C ILE A 242 -6.13 19.35 -5.45
N PRO A 243 -6.39 18.15 -5.98
CA PRO A 243 -7.52 17.35 -5.56
C PRO A 243 -7.54 17.10 -4.06
N PHE A 244 -8.65 17.45 -3.42
CA PHE A 244 -8.89 17.24 -2.00
C PHE A 244 -10.38 17.09 -1.75
N GLY A 245 -10.78 16.11 -0.95
CA GLY A 245 -12.18 15.84 -0.67
C GLY A 245 -12.36 14.78 0.41
N ILE A 246 -13.11 15.11 1.46
CA ILE A 246 -13.42 14.19 2.57
C ILE A 246 -14.94 14.09 2.71
N THR A 247 -15.50 12.88 2.69
CA THR A 247 -16.94 12.68 2.95
C THR A 247 -17.24 12.81 4.45
N PRO A 248 -18.45 13.21 4.86
CA PRO A 248 -18.81 13.22 6.27
C PRO A 248 -18.63 11.85 6.93
N TYR A 249 -19.00 10.78 6.22
CA TYR A 249 -18.76 9.40 6.67
C TYR A 249 -17.29 9.13 6.99
N TYR A 250 -16.38 9.42 6.06
CA TYR A 250 -14.98 9.11 6.27
C TYR A 250 -14.32 10.01 7.33
N LEU A 251 -14.74 11.27 7.44
CA LEU A 251 -14.34 12.15 8.54
C LEU A 251 -14.69 11.55 9.91
N SER A 252 -15.83 10.84 10.02
CA SER A 252 -16.23 10.19 11.28
C SER A 252 -15.28 9.07 11.72
N LEU A 253 -14.44 8.54 10.81
CA LEU A 253 -13.48 7.49 11.10
C LEU A 253 -12.24 8.00 11.83
N PHE A 254 -12.03 9.32 11.88
CA PHE A 254 -10.89 9.95 12.55
C PHE A 254 -10.97 9.79 14.07
N ASP A 255 -9.82 9.84 14.73
CA ASP A 255 -9.71 10.08 16.16
C ASP A 255 -9.94 11.57 16.44
N PHE A 256 -11.05 11.90 17.11
CA PHE A 256 -11.40 13.28 17.48
C PHE A 256 -10.79 13.73 18.82
N SER A 257 -9.97 12.91 19.46
CA SER A 257 -9.32 13.27 20.74
C SER A 257 -7.99 14.00 20.57
N ARG A 258 -7.37 13.94 19.39
CA ARG A 258 -5.99 14.42 19.15
C ARG A 258 -5.72 14.75 17.69
N SER A 259 -4.78 15.66 17.45
CA SER A 259 -4.40 16.12 16.09
C SER A 259 -3.16 15.42 15.51
N ASP A 260 -2.32 14.78 16.32
CA ASP A 260 -1.00 14.25 15.91
C ASP A 260 -1.03 12.92 15.14
N ARG A 261 -2.20 12.47 14.71
CA ARG A 261 -2.42 11.25 13.90
C ARG A 261 -1.91 9.94 14.53
N LYS A 262 -1.61 9.89 15.83
CA LYS A 262 -0.94 8.73 16.45
C LYS A 262 -1.67 7.39 16.27
N TYR A 263 -3.01 7.39 16.37
CA TYR A 263 -3.83 6.18 16.35
C TYR A 263 -4.59 5.95 15.05
N ASP A 264 -4.80 7.00 14.26
CA ASP A 264 -5.59 6.98 13.02
C ASP A 264 -4.80 7.47 11.80
N TYR A 265 -3.46 7.51 11.87
CA TYR A 265 -2.56 7.86 10.76
C TYR A 265 -2.95 7.14 9.46
N GLN A 266 -3.36 5.88 9.55
CA GLN A 266 -3.79 5.09 8.40
C GLN A 266 -5.02 5.66 7.71
N VAL A 267 -5.93 6.33 8.41
CA VAL A 267 -7.15 6.91 7.85
C VAL A 267 -6.86 8.32 7.34
N ARG A 268 -6.19 9.12 8.16
CA ARG A 268 -5.92 10.55 7.89
C ARG A 268 -4.94 10.77 6.75
N SER A 269 -3.84 10.00 6.69
CA SER A 269 -2.84 10.13 5.61
C SER A 269 -3.49 9.99 4.23
N GLN A 270 -4.48 9.11 4.10
CA GLN A 270 -5.12 8.88 2.82
C GLN A 270 -5.90 10.08 2.27
N VAL A 271 -6.26 11.05 3.09
CA VAL A 271 -7.07 12.21 2.68
C VAL A 271 -6.47 13.56 3.04
N ILE A 272 -5.52 13.61 3.97
CA ILE A 272 -4.77 14.83 4.32
C ILE A 272 -3.36 14.71 3.72
N PRO A 273 -3.04 15.49 2.67
CA PRO A 273 -1.76 15.36 1.99
C PRO A 273 -0.59 15.85 2.86
N PRO A 274 0.60 15.26 2.72
CA PRO A 274 1.82 15.81 3.33
C PRO A 274 2.26 17.09 2.61
N MET A 275 3.12 17.88 3.26
CA MET A 275 3.56 19.16 2.71
C MET A 275 4.37 19.03 1.42
N HIS A 276 5.20 18.00 1.31
CA HIS A 276 5.93 17.66 0.08
C HIS A 276 4.98 17.48 -1.11
N TYR A 277 3.92 16.69 -0.92
CA TYR A 277 2.92 16.43 -1.96
C TYR A 277 2.29 17.72 -2.50
N VAL A 278 1.78 18.59 -1.61
CA VAL A 278 1.10 19.81 -2.05
C VAL A 278 2.06 20.84 -2.65
N THR A 279 3.31 20.86 -2.18
CA THR A 279 4.37 21.72 -2.74
C THR A 279 4.69 21.30 -4.17
N LEU A 280 4.98 20.02 -4.40
CA LEU A 280 5.32 19.52 -5.73
C LEU A 280 4.14 19.61 -6.71
N MET A 281 2.94 19.27 -6.25
CA MET A 281 1.70 19.38 -7.05
C MET A 281 1.34 20.83 -7.42
N LYS A 282 1.80 21.80 -6.64
CA LYS A 282 1.68 23.23 -6.91
C LYS A 282 2.73 23.70 -7.91
N GLU A 283 3.99 23.30 -7.73
CA GLU A 283 5.10 23.64 -8.62
C GLU A 283 4.84 23.17 -10.05
N HIS A 284 4.47 21.91 -10.23
CA HIS A 284 4.23 21.30 -11.54
C HIS A 284 2.76 21.41 -12.00
N ARG A 285 1.99 22.35 -11.45
CA ARG A 285 0.54 22.48 -11.72
C ARG A 285 0.21 22.66 -13.20
N LYS A 286 1.06 23.35 -13.98
CA LYS A 286 0.82 23.65 -15.40
C LYS A 286 1.11 22.46 -16.32
N GLU A 287 1.85 21.47 -15.84
CA GLU A 287 2.32 20.32 -16.62
C GLU A 287 1.92 18.99 -15.98
N ARG A 288 0.83 19.01 -15.18
CA ARG A 288 0.37 17.84 -14.40
C ARG A 288 0.18 16.59 -15.25
N SER A 289 -0.43 16.73 -16.42
CA SER A 289 -0.74 15.61 -17.31
C SER A 289 0.50 14.92 -17.86
N TYR A 290 1.64 15.60 -17.90
CA TYR A 290 2.91 15.03 -18.37
C TYR A 290 3.77 14.59 -17.19
N TYR A 291 3.97 15.47 -16.20
CA TYR A 291 4.87 15.20 -15.07
C TYR A 291 4.33 14.10 -14.15
N PHE A 292 3.01 14.04 -13.94
CA PHE A 292 2.40 13.10 -12.98
C PHE A 292 1.73 11.89 -13.64
N ASP A 293 1.71 11.76 -14.97
CA ASP A 293 1.25 10.54 -15.67
C ASP A 293 2.37 9.49 -15.75
N PHE A 294 2.81 9.02 -14.57
CA PHE A 294 3.85 8.01 -14.42
C PHE A 294 3.57 6.72 -15.22
N MET A 295 2.30 6.41 -15.46
CA MET A 295 1.88 5.17 -16.10
C MET A 295 1.70 5.30 -17.62
N GLY A 296 1.87 6.50 -18.18
CA GLY A 296 1.61 6.78 -19.60
C GLY A 296 0.19 6.40 -20.00
N GLU A 297 -0.82 6.71 -19.18
CA GLU A 297 -2.21 6.38 -19.51
C GLU A 297 -2.67 7.09 -20.79
N HIS A 298 -2.12 8.27 -21.12
CA HIS A 298 -2.38 8.92 -22.41
C HIS A 298 -1.93 8.07 -23.61
N ASP A 299 -0.68 7.59 -23.59
CA ASP A 299 -0.08 6.84 -24.71
C ASP A 299 -0.64 5.42 -24.83
N THR A 300 -1.44 4.99 -23.85
CA THR A 300 -2.10 3.69 -23.82
C THR A 300 -3.62 3.82 -23.97
N SER A 301 -4.09 4.96 -24.49
CA SER A 301 -5.51 5.29 -24.72
C SER A 301 -5.88 5.24 -26.20
N PRO A 302 -6.35 4.10 -26.74
CA PRO A 302 -6.71 3.98 -28.16
C PRO A 302 -7.99 4.71 -28.56
N GLU A 303 -8.83 5.09 -27.59
CA GLU A 303 -10.05 5.89 -27.71
C GLU A 303 -10.24 6.62 -26.37
N GLU A 304 -10.99 7.72 -26.36
CA GLU A 304 -11.34 8.42 -25.13
C GLU A 304 -11.92 7.43 -24.10
N LEU A 305 -11.60 7.61 -22.80
CA LEU A 305 -12.06 6.79 -21.68
C LEU A 305 -11.51 5.35 -21.64
N ILE A 306 -10.67 4.94 -22.59
CA ILE A 306 -10.15 3.57 -22.65
C ILE A 306 -8.67 3.58 -22.29
N THR A 307 -8.24 2.63 -21.45
CA THR A 307 -6.81 2.34 -21.28
C THR A 307 -6.54 0.88 -21.56
N ARG A 308 -5.74 0.60 -22.59
CA ARG A 308 -5.39 -0.75 -23.02
C ARG A 308 -3.89 -1.00 -22.89
N ARG A 309 -3.51 -1.83 -21.91
CA ARG A 309 -2.12 -2.24 -21.68
C ARG A 309 -1.88 -3.74 -21.80
N TYR A 310 -2.95 -4.53 -21.86
CA TYR A 310 -2.87 -5.98 -21.86
C TYR A 310 -3.60 -6.58 -23.07
N PRO A 311 -3.23 -7.80 -23.52
CA PRO A 311 -3.85 -8.42 -24.69
C PRO A 311 -5.36 -8.60 -24.58
N MET A 312 -5.87 -8.92 -23.38
CA MET A 312 -7.26 -9.28 -23.13
C MET A 312 -8.00 -8.43 -22.08
N ILE A 313 -7.30 -7.47 -21.46
CA ILE A 313 -7.84 -6.62 -20.38
C ILE A 313 -7.80 -5.17 -20.84
N SER A 314 -8.89 -4.45 -20.67
CA SER A 314 -8.92 -3.01 -20.87
C SER A 314 -9.76 -2.31 -19.79
N ILE A 315 -9.40 -1.07 -19.52
CA ILE A 315 -10.11 -0.18 -18.60
C ILE A 315 -11.14 0.63 -19.38
N LEU A 316 -12.31 0.81 -18.78
CA LEU A 316 -13.29 1.83 -19.15
C LEU A 316 -13.37 2.85 -18.00
N LYS A 317 -13.21 4.14 -18.31
CA LYS A 317 -13.28 5.26 -17.36
C LYS A 317 -14.57 6.06 -17.56
N PRO A 318 -15.75 5.58 -17.10
CA PRO A 318 -17.00 6.31 -17.34
C PRO A 318 -17.20 7.52 -16.42
N TYR A 319 -16.26 7.77 -15.49
CA TYR A 319 -16.33 8.84 -14.51
C TYR A 319 -14.94 9.22 -14.01
N ASP A 320 -14.60 10.51 -14.02
CA ASP A 320 -13.25 11.03 -13.74
C ASP A 320 -13.20 11.87 -12.46
N THR A 321 -13.99 11.48 -11.45
CA THR A 321 -13.89 12.02 -10.10
C THR A 321 -14.36 11.00 -9.05
N CYS A 322 -14.15 11.30 -7.77
CA CYS A 322 -14.50 10.44 -6.65
C CYS A 322 -15.26 11.25 -5.59
N PRO A 323 -16.13 10.61 -4.78
CA PRO A 323 -16.71 11.21 -3.58
C PRO A 323 -15.66 11.64 -2.55
N GLN A 324 -14.56 10.90 -2.48
CA GLN A 324 -13.42 11.16 -1.60
C GLN A 324 -12.13 11.03 -2.39
N ILE A 325 -11.21 11.97 -2.18
CA ILE A 325 -9.94 12.00 -2.89
C ILE A 325 -8.86 11.33 -2.04
N CYS A 326 -8.25 10.29 -2.60
CA CYS A 326 -7.11 9.62 -1.99
C CYS A 326 -5.83 10.39 -2.34
N VAL A 327 -4.99 10.72 -1.37
CA VAL A 327 -3.72 11.44 -1.61
C VAL A 327 -2.82 10.67 -2.57
N TYR A 328 -2.68 9.36 -2.36
CA TYR A 328 -1.87 8.46 -3.19
C TYR A 328 -2.55 8.04 -4.51
N CYS A 329 -3.58 8.76 -4.97
CA CYS A 329 -4.31 8.43 -6.20
C CYS A 329 -3.39 8.44 -7.43
N GLN A 330 -3.41 7.36 -8.21
CA GLN A 330 -2.62 7.28 -9.44
C GLN A 330 -3.03 8.35 -10.46
N ARG A 331 -4.32 8.72 -10.48
CA ARG A 331 -4.95 9.72 -11.35
C ARG A 331 -5.17 11.08 -10.68
N ASN A 332 -4.40 11.40 -9.65
CA ASN A 332 -4.40 12.72 -9.02
C ASN A 332 -4.15 13.90 -10.00
N TRP A 333 -3.69 13.58 -11.22
CA TRP A 333 -3.43 14.52 -12.31
C TRP A 333 -4.61 14.73 -13.25
N GLU A 334 -5.55 13.77 -13.35
CA GLU A 334 -6.82 13.89 -14.12
C GLU A 334 -7.92 14.55 -13.29
N ILE A 335 -7.93 14.27 -11.98
CA ILE A 335 -8.97 14.76 -11.07
C ILE A 335 -8.69 16.22 -10.71
N THR A 336 -9.73 17.04 -10.62
CA THR A 336 -9.62 18.45 -10.19
C THR A 336 -10.24 18.72 -8.82
N GLY A 337 -11.17 17.86 -8.39
CA GLY A 337 -11.87 17.92 -7.10
C GLY A 337 -12.92 16.81 -7.01
N PRO A 338 -13.58 16.65 -5.85
CA PRO A 338 -14.59 15.61 -5.66
C PRO A 338 -15.92 15.97 -6.31
N MET A 339 -16.54 15.00 -6.99
CA MET A 339 -17.86 15.13 -7.63
C MET A 339 -18.00 16.34 -8.57
N MET A 340 -16.90 16.78 -9.19
CA MET A 340 -16.90 17.93 -10.11
C MET A 340 -17.70 17.62 -11.38
N PRO A 341 -18.54 18.55 -11.89
CA PRO A 341 -19.35 18.33 -13.08
C PRO A 341 -18.53 17.94 -14.31
N GLU A 342 -17.32 18.48 -14.44
CA GLU A 342 -16.40 18.19 -15.55
C GLU A 342 -15.90 16.73 -15.53
N GLY A 343 -15.99 16.05 -14.38
CA GLY A 343 -15.68 14.63 -14.27
C GLY A 343 -16.79 13.72 -14.79
N MET A 344 -17.96 14.29 -15.14
CA MET A 344 -19.05 13.53 -15.74
C MET A 344 -18.89 13.43 -17.25
N VAL A 345 -18.65 12.22 -17.72
CA VAL A 345 -18.46 11.92 -19.14
C VAL A 345 -19.74 12.18 -19.94
N SER A 346 -19.64 12.64 -21.18
CA SER A 346 -20.80 12.77 -22.08
C SER A 346 -21.34 11.41 -22.52
N LYS A 347 -22.58 11.34 -23.01
CA LYS A 347 -23.11 10.08 -23.53
C LYS A 347 -22.38 9.68 -24.81
N GLU A 348 -22.05 10.65 -25.65
CA GLU A 348 -21.38 10.47 -26.93
C GLU A 348 -19.97 9.88 -26.77
N ALA A 349 -19.18 10.39 -25.81
CA ALA A 349 -17.86 9.85 -25.51
C ALA A 349 -17.96 8.40 -24.97
N LEU A 350 -18.92 8.15 -24.07
CA LEU A 350 -19.17 6.81 -23.55
C LEU A 350 -19.60 5.83 -24.64
N ASP A 351 -20.43 6.27 -25.59
CA ASP A 351 -20.87 5.45 -26.72
C ASP A 351 -19.73 5.09 -27.65
N LYS A 352 -18.84 6.04 -27.97
CA LYS A 352 -17.61 5.76 -28.74
C LYS A 352 -16.72 4.74 -28.04
N ALA A 353 -16.53 4.87 -26.72
CA ALA A 353 -15.75 3.92 -25.95
C ALA A 353 -16.36 2.51 -25.97
N LEU A 354 -17.68 2.39 -25.78
CA LEU A 354 -18.38 1.10 -25.85
C LEU A 354 -18.36 0.51 -27.27
N ASP A 355 -18.44 1.33 -28.31
CA ASP A 355 -18.30 0.90 -29.71
C ASP A 355 -16.89 0.43 -30.04
N TRP A 356 -15.87 1.00 -29.38
CA TRP A 356 -14.52 0.45 -29.47
C TRP A 356 -14.47 -0.96 -28.88
N PHE A 357 -15.07 -1.21 -27.71
CA PHE A 357 -15.12 -2.55 -27.11
C PHE A 357 -15.85 -3.58 -28.00
N SER A 358 -16.92 -3.18 -28.70
CA SER A 358 -17.66 -4.07 -29.60
C SER A 358 -16.83 -4.49 -30.82
N LYS A 359 -15.96 -3.61 -31.31
CA LYS A 359 -15.05 -3.87 -32.45
C LYS A 359 -13.81 -4.68 -32.07
N HIS A 360 -13.48 -4.78 -30.78
CA HIS A 360 -12.26 -5.42 -30.29
C HIS A 360 -12.56 -6.69 -29.49
N THR A 361 -12.84 -7.77 -30.21
CA THR A 361 -13.25 -9.08 -29.65
C THR A 361 -12.21 -9.75 -28.74
N SER A 362 -10.96 -9.29 -28.75
CA SER A 362 -9.93 -9.76 -27.82
C SER A 362 -10.15 -9.25 -26.38
N MET A 363 -10.98 -8.22 -26.16
CA MET A 363 -11.24 -7.62 -24.84
C MET A 363 -12.22 -8.46 -24.04
N ARG A 364 -11.71 -9.42 -23.28
CA ARG A 364 -12.53 -10.36 -22.49
C ARG A 364 -12.79 -9.91 -21.06
N ASP A 365 -11.90 -9.09 -20.50
CA ASP A 365 -11.99 -8.52 -19.15
C ASP A 365 -12.05 -6.99 -19.24
N VAL A 366 -13.16 -6.43 -18.75
CA VAL A 366 -13.39 -4.99 -18.72
C VAL A 366 -13.37 -4.52 -17.27
N LEU A 367 -12.39 -3.68 -16.93
CA LEU A 367 -12.32 -3.01 -15.63
C LEU A 367 -12.96 -1.62 -15.74
N ILE A 368 -14.13 -1.46 -15.16
CA ILE A 368 -14.82 -0.18 -15.04
C ILE A 368 -14.22 0.54 -13.83
N THR A 369 -13.52 1.65 -14.06
CA THR A 369 -12.82 2.46 -13.05
C THR A 369 -12.74 3.93 -13.52
N GLY A 370 -11.61 4.61 -13.39
CA GLY A 370 -11.45 6.06 -13.59
C GLY A 370 -11.21 6.72 -12.24
N GLY A 371 -12.14 7.58 -11.82
CA GLY A 371 -12.36 7.92 -10.42
C GLY A 371 -13.09 6.79 -9.68
N ASP A 372 -14.29 7.08 -9.16
CA ASP A 372 -15.14 6.07 -8.53
C ASP A 372 -16.46 5.87 -9.32
N PRO A 373 -16.57 4.81 -10.13
CA PRO A 373 -17.69 4.63 -11.04
C PRO A 373 -19.01 4.27 -10.33
N LEU A 374 -19.00 3.89 -9.04
CA LEU A 374 -20.25 3.70 -8.29
C LEU A 374 -20.85 5.01 -7.76
N ALA A 375 -20.16 6.13 -7.94
CA ALA A 375 -20.74 7.46 -7.73
C ALA A 375 -21.78 7.82 -8.82
N LEU A 376 -21.75 7.14 -9.97
CA LEU A 376 -22.76 7.26 -11.03
C LEU A 376 -24.14 6.82 -10.51
N ASP A 377 -25.20 7.39 -11.08
CA ASP A 377 -26.57 6.95 -10.82
C ASP A 377 -26.83 5.53 -11.37
N ASP A 378 -27.89 4.90 -10.86
CA ASP A 378 -28.24 3.53 -11.22
C ASP A 378 -28.55 3.37 -12.71
N GLU A 379 -29.11 4.39 -13.38
CA GLU A 379 -29.47 4.32 -14.81
C GLU A 379 -28.24 4.33 -15.70
N ARG A 380 -27.23 5.14 -15.35
CA ARG A 380 -25.95 5.15 -16.04
C ARG A 380 -25.18 3.85 -15.85
N ILE A 381 -25.20 3.29 -14.64
CA ILE A 381 -24.63 1.96 -14.36
C ILE A 381 -25.35 0.89 -15.19
N LYS A 382 -26.69 0.93 -15.21
CA LYS A 382 -27.50 0.02 -16.03
C LYS A 382 -27.12 0.12 -17.50
N TYR A 383 -27.02 1.34 -18.04
CA TYR A 383 -26.66 1.59 -19.43
C TYR A 383 -25.31 0.96 -19.83
N ILE A 384 -24.29 1.16 -19.01
CA ILE A 384 -22.95 0.59 -19.24
C ILE A 384 -23.02 -0.95 -19.22
N MET A 385 -23.70 -1.51 -18.23
CA MET A 385 -23.84 -2.97 -18.10
C MET A 385 -24.63 -3.58 -19.26
N ASP A 386 -25.76 -3.00 -19.66
CA ASP A 386 -26.56 -3.45 -20.81
C ASP A 386 -25.68 -3.53 -22.06
N ARG A 387 -24.91 -2.46 -22.35
CA ARG A 387 -24.05 -2.38 -23.53
C ARG A 387 -22.91 -3.39 -23.51
N LEU A 388 -22.18 -3.51 -22.39
CA LEU A 388 -21.10 -4.49 -22.27
C LEU A 388 -21.63 -5.93 -22.31
N CYS A 389 -22.80 -6.19 -21.74
CA CYS A 389 -23.38 -7.54 -21.68
C CYS A 389 -23.99 -8.01 -23.02
N GLN A 390 -24.21 -7.10 -23.98
CA GLN A 390 -24.53 -7.46 -25.36
C GLN A 390 -23.32 -8.07 -26.11
N MET A 391 -22.10 -7.88 -25.59
CA MET A 391 -20.88 -8.36 -26.22
C MET A 391 -20.56 -9.78 -25.71
N GLU A 392 -20.71 -10.79 -26.58
CA GLU A 392 -20.48 -12.20 -26.19
C GLU A 392 -19.04 -12.48 -25.75
N HIS A 393 -18.06 -11.74 -26.29
CA HIS A 393 -16.65 -11.92 -25.95
C HIS A 393 -16.28 -11.36 -24.56
N VAL A 394 -17.12 -10.49 -23.98
CA VAL A 394 -16.89 -9.90 -22.64
C VAL A 394 -17.37 -10.87 -21.56
N VAL A 395 -16.41 -11.53 -20.92
CA VAL A 395 -16.63 -12.60 -19.94
C VAL A 395 -16.49 -12.09 -18.51
N ASN A 396 -15.61 -11.13 -18.25
CA ASN A 396 -15.37 -10.57 -16.92
C ASN A 396 -15.63 -9.06 -16.92
N ILE A 397 -16.50 -8.60 -16.02
CA ILE A 397 -16.71 -7.18 -15.76
C ILE A 397 -16.36 -6.90 -14.31
N ARG A 398 -15.39 -6.03 -14.09
CA ARG A 398 -14.89 -5.69 -12.76
C ARG A 398 -15.18 -4.24 -12.46
N TRP A 399 -15.84 -3.95 -11.36
CA TRP A 399 -16.07 -2.58 -10.89
C TRP A 399 -15.01 -2.21 -9.85
N GLY A 400 -14.04 -1.39 -10.24
CA GLY A 400 -13.05 -0.81 -9.33
C GLY A 400 -13.65 0.41 -8.64
N THR A 401 -13.94 0.31 -7.34
CA THR A 401 -14.69 1.33 -6.59
C THR A 401 -14.26 1.37 -5.13
N ARG A 402 -14.10 2.57 -4.58
CA ARG A 402 -13.78 2.77 -3.16
C ARG A 402 -15.02 3.11 -2.33
N THR A 403 -16.18 3.20 -2.98
CA THR A 403 -17.47 3.56 -2.39
C THR A 403 -17.85 2.73 -1.15
N PRO A 404 -17.62 1.40 -1.06
CA PRO A 404 -17.87 0.66 0.18
C PRO A 404 -17.09 1.18 1.39
N VAL A 405 -15.96 1.85 1.16
CA VAL A 405 -15.09 2.43 2.18
C VAL A 405 -15.41 3.89 2.46
N THR A 406 -15.84 4.66 1.46
CA THR A 406 -15.94 6.13 1.56
C THR A 406 -17.38 6.63 1.71
N VAL A 407 -18.35 5.90 1.14
CA VAL A 407 -19.78 6.18 1.19
C VAL A 407 -20.56 4.85 1.13
N PRO A 408 -20.44 3.95 2.14
CA PRO A 408 -21.08 2.63 2.10
C PRO A 408 -22.60 2.68 1.87
N MET A 409 -23.24 3.79 2.26
CA MET A 409 -24.65 4.09 2.04
C MET A 409 -25.08 4.04 0.57
N ARG A 410 -24.17 4.27 -0.38
CA ARG A 410 -24.46 4.18 -1.82
C ARG A 410 -24.81 2.75 -2.24
N ILE A 411 -24.37 1.74 -1.49
CA ILE A 411 -24.64 0.33 -1.74
C ILE A 411 -26.00 -0.04 -1.16
N THR A 412 -27.04 0.22 -1.94
CA THR A 412 -28.42 -0.17 -1.63
C THR A 412 -28.72 -1.58 -2.14
N ASP A 413 -29.77 -2.22 -1.63
CA ASP A 413 -30.24 -3.51 -2.18
C ASP A 413 -30.61 -3.41 -3.66
N LYS A 414 -31.15 -2.26 -4.09
CA LYS A 414 -31.47 -1.97 -5.50
C LYS A 414 -30.22 -1.97 -6.36
N LEU A 415 -29.16 -1.26 -5.97
CA LEU A 415 -27.90 -1.22 -6.72
C LEU A 415 -27.25 -2.61 -6.77
N ALA A 416 -27.16 -3.28 -5.61
CA ALA A 416 -26.56 -4.61 -5.55
C ALA A 416 -27.30 -5.59 -6.47
N LYS A 417 -28.64 -5.61 -6.43
CA LYS A 417 -29.48 -6.44 -7.31
C LYS A 417 -29.29 -6.09 -8.79
N LEU A 418 -29.21 -4.80 -9.12
CA LEU A 418 -28.94 -4.35 -10.49
C LEU A 418 -27.63 -4.93 -11.01
N ILE A 419 -26.52 -4.72 -10.30
CA ILE A 419 -25.20 -5.21 -10.72
C ILE A 419 -25.19 -6.75 -10.78
N GLY A 420 -25.76 -7.42 -9.78
CA GLY A 420 -25.79 -8.89 -9.71
C GLY A 420 -26.65 -9.54 -10.80
N SER A 421 -27.65 -8.84 -11.33
CA SER A 421 -28.52 -9.36 -12.39
C SER A 421 -27.80 -9.66 -13.72
N TYR A 422 -26.57 -9.15 -13.90
CA TYR A 422 -25.74 -9.39 -15.08
C TYR A 422 -24.79 -10.59 -14.95
N ILE A 423 -24.80 -11.28 -13.80
CA ILE A 423 -24.02 -12.51 -13.61
C ILE A 423 -24.73 -13.66 -14.33
N GLU A 424 -24.01 -14.34 -15.23
CA GLU A 424 -24.47 -15.53 -15.94
C GLU A 424 -23.51 -16.68 -15.61
N PRO A 425 -23.85 -17.60 -14.68
CA PRO A 425 -22.95 -18.69 -14.28
C PRO A 425 -22.42 -19.50 -15.46
N GLY A 426 -21.10 -19.70 -15.52
CA GLY A 426 -20.42 -20.39 -16.61
C GLY A 426 -20.20 -19.56 -17.89
N LYS A 427 -20.76 -18.34 -17.97
CA LYS A 427 -20.67 -17.47 -19.15
C LYS A 427 -20.11 -16.08 -18.86
N ARG A 428 -20.64 -15.37 -17.85
CA ARG A 428 -20.23 -14.01 -17.48
C ARG A 428 -20.15 -13.82 -15.97
N ASN A 429 -19.02 -13.29 -15.52
CA ASN A 429 -18.77 -12.91 -14.14
C ASN A 429 -18.79 -11.39 -13.98
N VAL A 430 -19.36 -10.92 -12.88
CA VAL A 430 -19.32 -9.52 -12.44
C VAL A 430 -18.80 -9.50 -11.01
N CYS A 431 -17.75 -8.71 -10.74
CA CYS A 431 -17.21 -8.58 -9.39
C CYS A 431 -16.93 -7.13 -9.01
N ILE A 432 -16.87 -6.88 -7.70
CA ILE A 432 -16.43 -5.62 -7.12
C ILE A 432 -14.98 -5.75 -6.69
N VAL A 433 -14.17 -4.75 -7.01
CA VAL A 433 -12.80 -4.61 -6.51
C VAL A 433 -12.74 -3.32 -5.70
N THR A 434 -12.76 -3.46 -4.38
CA THR A 434 -12.68 -2.36 -3.41
C THR A 434 -11.24 -2.05 -3.00
N HIS A 435 -11.08 -1.02 -2.18
CA HIS A 435 -9.79 -0.46 -1.79
C HIS A 435 -9.78 -0.04 -0.32
N ILE A 436 -9.56 -1.03 0.54
CA ILE A 436 -9.37 -0.95 1.98
C ILE A 436 -7.86 -1.01 2.25
N GLU A 437 -7.36 -0.04 3.01
CA GLU A 437 -5.97 0.14 3.41
C GLU A 437 -5.72 -0.22 4.89
N SER A 438 -6.77 -0.21 5.72
CA SER A 438 -6.64 -0.47 7.16
C SER A 438 -7.78 -1.32 7.71
N SER A 439 -7.49 -2.13 8.74
CA SER A 439 -8.52 -2.79 9.56
C SER A 439 -9.52 -1.80 10.15
N SER A 440 -9.08 -0.57 10.44
CA SER A 440 -9.92 0.50 10.95
C SER A 440 -10.98 0.96 9.94
N GLU A 441 -10.78 0.79 8.63
CA GLU A 441 -11.77 1.15 7.61
C GLU A 441 -12.87 0.10 7.46
N VAL A 442 -12.66 -1.11 7.99
CA VAL A 442 -13.66 -2.18 7.99
C VAL A 442 -14.68 -1.91 9.09
N THR A 443 -15.73 -1.17 8.75
CA THR A 443 -16.81 -0.77 9.66
C THR A 443 -18.04 -1.68 9.53
N PRO A 444 -19.00 -1.61 10.46
CA PRO A 444 -20.31 -2.24 10.30
C PRO A 444 -21.02 -1.80 9.01
N GLU A 445 -20.98 -0.51 8.66
CA GLU A 445 -21.60 0.01 7.44
C GLU A 445 -20.94 -0.56 6.16
N LEU A 446 -19.61 -0.70 6.14
CA LEU A 446 -18.90 -1.36 5.06
C LEU A 446 -19.28 -2.85 4.98
N ALA A 447 -19.29 -3.56 6.11
CA ALA A 447 -19.63 -4.97 6.15
C ALA A 447 -21.08 -5.22 5.64
N GLU A 448 -22.02 -4.34 5.97
CA GLU A 448 -23.38 -4.39 5.45
C GLU A 448 -23.42 -4.16 3.92
N ALA A 449 -22.69 -3.16 3.42
CA ALA A 449 -22.56 -2.89 1.99
C ALA A 449 -21.98 -4.11 1.24
N VAL A 450 -20.93 -4.73 1.77
CA VAL A 450 -20.35 -5.95 1.20
C VAL A 450 -21.34 -7.11 1.24
N MET A 451 -22.08 -7.29 2.34
CA MET A 451 -23.09 -8.34 2.45
C MET A 451 -24.19 -8.20 1.38
N LYS A 452 -24.61 -6.97 1.04
CA LYS A 452 -25.59 -6.72 -0.02
C LYS A 452 -25.09 -7.23 -1.38
N PHE A 453 -23.81 -6.98 -1.72
CA PHE A 453 -23.21 -7.53 -2.93
C PHE A 453 -23.11 -9.06 -2.89
N ARG A 454 -22.60 -9.61 -1.78
CA ARG A 454 -22.41 -11.06 -1.60
C ARG A 454 -23.72 -11.85 -1.73
N LYS A 455 -24.85 -11.29 -1.24
CA LYS A 455 -26.19 -11.88 -1.39
C LYS A 455 -26.65 -12.03 -2.85
N GLN A 456 -26.09 -11.24 -3.77
CA GLN A 456 -26.38 -11.33 -5.20
C GLN A 456 -25.37 -12.20 -5.95
N GLY A 457 -24.53 -12.96 -5.24
CA GLY A 457 -23.49 -13.80 -5.85
C GLY A 457 -22.25 -13.04 -6.32
N ILE A 458 -22.15 -11.74 -6.04
CA ILE A 458 -21.03 -10.90 -6.47
C ILE A 458 -19.81 -11.17 -5.57
N TYR A 459 -18.68 -11.55 -6.18
CA TYR A 459 -17.40 -11.59 -5.47
C TYR A 459 -16.90 -10.17 -5.16
N VAL A 460 -16.36 -9.97 -3.96
CA VAL A 460 -15.83 -8.68 -3.52
C VAL A 460 -14.36 -8.88 -3.16
N TYR A 461 -13.49 -8.25 -3.95
CA TYR A 461 -12.04 -8.32 -3.82
C TYR A 461 -11.49 -7.01 -3.25
N ASN A 462 -10.29 -7.05 -2.65
CA ASN A 462 -9.59 -5.85 -2.21
C ASN A 462 -8.25 -5.63 -2.91
N GLN A 463 -8.00 -4.41 -3.35
CA GLN A 463 -6.69 -3.92 -3.75
C GLN A 463 -6.16 -2.98 -2.67
N LEU A 464 -5.06 -3.37 -2.03
CA LEU A 464 -4.35 -2.57 -1.04
C LEU A 464 -3.08 -1.99 -1.67
N VAL A 465 -2.70 -0.77 -1.31
CA VAL A 465 -1.44 -0.13 -1.69
C VAL A 465 -0.50 -0.14 -0.48
N TYR A 466 0.66 -0.77 -0.63
CA TYR A 466 1.62 -0.96 0.46
C TYR A 466 2.44 0.29 0.76
N THR A 467 1.78 1.27 1.38
CA THR A 467 2.36 2.56 1.73
C THR A 467 3.12 2.51 3.06
N LEU A 468 3.90 3.55 3.35
CA LEU A 468 4.56 3.72 4.65
C LEU A 468 3.57 3.55 5.81
N GLU A 469 2.37 4.11 5.67
CA GLU A 469 1.31 4.11 6.67
C GLU A 469 0.58 2.76 6.80
N THR A 470 0.79 1.83 5.87
CA THR A 470 0.28 0.44 5.92
C THR A 470 1.40 -0.60 6.07
N SER A 471 2.63 -0.14 6.32
CA SER A 471 3.82 -1.00 6.34
C SER A 471 4.26 -1.49 7.72
N ARG A 472 3.59 -1.12 8.82
CA ARG A 472 4.02 -1.58 10.15
C ARG A 472 3.84 -3.09 10.29
N ARG A 473 4.65 -3.71 11.16
CA ARG A 473 4.69 -5.17 11.34
C ARG A 473 3.30 -5.73 11.70
N PHE A 474 2.81 -6.73 10.97
CA PHE A 474 1.47 -7.36 11.10
C PHE A 474 0.27 -6.46 10.82
N GLN A 475 0.47 -5.21 10.42
CA GLN A 475 -0.62 -4.28 10.15
C GLN A 475 -1.54 -4.77 9.03
N ASN A 476 -0.98 -5.25 7.94
CA ASN A 476 -1.76 -5.79 6.83
C ASN A 476 -2.37 -7.16 7.13
N VAL A 477 -1.79 -7.92 8.06
CA VAL A 477 -2.41 -9.17 8.55
C VAL A 477 -3.72 -8.83 9.27
N ALA A 478 -3.71 -7.83 10.16
CA ALA A 478 -4.91 -7.34 10.81
C ALA A 478 -5.95 -6.84 9.79
N ALA A 479 -5.51 -6.09 8.77
CA ALA A 479 -6.37 -5.62 7.69
C ALA A 479 -7.00 -6.79 6.91
N ARG A 480 -6.22 -7.80 6.50
CA ARG A 480 -6.72 -9.00 5.80
C ARG A 480 -7.72 -9.79 6.65
N ILE A 481 -7.46 -9.97 7.94
CA ILE A 481 -8.39 -10.64 8.86
C ILE A 481 -9.71 -9.87 8.93
N ALA A 482 -9.65 -8.55 9.10
CA ALA A 482 -10.84 -7.70 9.15
C ALA A 482 -11.64 -7.77 7.84
N MET A 483 -10.98 -7.62 6.68
CA MET A 483 -11.60 -7.73 5.36
C MET A 483 -12.30 -9.08 5.16
N LYS A 484 -11.63 -10.20 5.52
CA LYS A 484 -12.21 -11.55 5.43
C LYS A 484 -13.45 -11.69 6.30
N LYS A 485 -13.44 -11.16 7.52
CA LYS A 485 -14.63 -11.15 8.40
C LYS A 485 -15.80 -10.36 7.80
N ALA A 486 -15.53 -9.33 7.01
CA ALA A 486 -16.55 -8.56 6.29
C ALA A 486 -17.00 -9.20 4.95
N GLY A 487 -16.40 -10.33 4.54
CA GLY A 487 -16.72 -11.00 3.28
C GLY A 487 -15.98 -10.46 2.07
N VAL A 488 -14.85 -9.78 2.28
CA VAL A 488 -13.96 -9.26 1.23
C VAL A 488 -12.70 -10.13 1.13
N ASP A 489 -12.37 -10.54 -0.09
CA ASP A 489 -11.18 -11.34 -0.39
C ASP A 489 -9.98 -10.43 -0.72
N PRO A 490 -8.86 -10.49 0.02
CA PRO A 490 -7.63 -9.81 -0.39
C PRO A 490 -7.18 -10.31 -1.76
N TYR A 491 -6.89 -9.39 -2.70
CA TYR A 491 -6.58 -9.73 -4.09
C TYR A 491 -5.19 -9.28 -4.52
N TYR A 492 -4.93 -7.97 -4.49
CA TYR A 492 -3.60 -7.44 -4.77
C TYR A 492 -3.09 -6.56 -3.62
N THR A 493 -1.80 -6.69 -3.35
CA THR A 493 -1.00 -5.71 -2.61
C THR A 493 -0.10 -5.01 -3.62
N PHE A 494 -0.46 -3.81 -4.02
CA PHE A 494 0.34 -2.99 -4.94
C PHE A 494 1.45 -2.29 -4.19
N TYR A 495 2.66 -2.31 -4.76
CA TYR A 495 3.68 -1.35 -4.35
C TYR A 495 3.27 0.06 -4.82
N PRO A 496 3.41 1.11 -3.98
CA PRO A 496 3.19 2.49 -4.39
C PRO A 496 3.97 2.79 -5.67
N LYS A 497 3.32 3.45 -6.63
CA LYS A 497 4.01 3.86 -7.86
C LYS A 497 5.10 4.87 -7.51
N GLY A 498 6.21 4.84 -8.24
CA GLY A 498 7.37 5.73 -8.05
C GLY A 498 7.10 7.16 -8.54
N LYS A 499 5.97 7.73 -8.12
CA LYS A 499 5.57 9.10 -8.40
C LYS A 499 6.27 10.01 -7.39
N GLU A 500 6.99 11.02 -7.86
CA GLU A 500 7.80 11.89 -7.00
C GLU A 500 6.96 12.61 -5.93
N GLU A 501 5.71 12.96 -6.23
CA GLU A 501 4.83 13.60 -5.26
C GLU A 501 4.36 12.64 -4.15
N HIS A 502 4.44 11.33 -4.37
CA HIS A 502 4.10 10.30 -3.39
C HIS A 502 5.32 9.75 -2.64
N LYS A 503 6.48 10.41 -2.71
CA LYS A 503 7.72 9.96 -2.06
C LYS A 503 7.53 9.57 -0.58
N ASP A 504 6.72 10.34 0.16
CA ASP A 504 6.43 10.09 1.58
C ASP A 504 5.62 8.81 1.84
N TYR A 505 5.01 8.22 0.81
CA TYR A 505 4.28 6.96 0.89
C TYR A 505 5.13 5.75 0.51
N LEU A 506 6.33 5.97 -0.05
CA LEU A 506 7.18 4.88 -0.50
C LEU A 506 7.72 4.07 0.68
N VAL A 507 7.90 2.78 0.43
CA VAL A 507 8.42 1.82 1.40
C VAL A 507 9.62 1.12 0.76
N PRO A 508 10.69 0.79 1.48
CA PRO A 508 11.74 -0.05 0.91
C PRO A 508 11.15 -1.37 0.40
N VAL A 509 11.52 -1.80 -0.82
CA VAL A 509 11.03 -3.06 -1.40
C VAL A 509 11.30 -4.23 -0.45
N ALA A 510 12.44 -4.21 0.27
CA ALA A 510 12.78 -5.19 1.30
C ALA A 510 11.69 -5.34 2.39
N ARG A 511 11.02 -4.25 2.78
CA ARG A 511 9.94 -4.30 3.78
C ARG A 511 8.68 -4.96 3.23
N LEU A 512 8.35 -4.76 1.94
CA LEU A 512 7.29 -5.53 1.26
C LEU A 512 7.62 -7.04 1.25
N TRP A 513 8.88 -7.42 1.01
CA TRP A 513 9.30 -8.83 1.11
C TRP A 513 9.20 -9.40 2.54
N GLN A 514 9.45 -8.58 3.55
CA GLN A 514 9.25 -8.96 4.94
C GLN A 514 7.77 -9.16 5.28
N GLU A 515 6.89 -8.29 4.78
CA GLU A 515 5.43 -8.40 5.01
C GLU A 515 4.85 -9.72 4.49
N ARG A 516 5.33 -10.22 3.35
CA ARG A 516 4.97 -11.55 2.85
C ARG A 516 5.30 -12.70 3.82
N LYS A 517 6.25 -12.50 4.73
CA LYS A 517 6.63 -13.46 5.78
C LYS A 517 5.86 -13.25 7.09
N GLU A 518 5.03 -12.20 7.16
CA GLU A 518 4.12 -11.95 8.29
C GLU A 518 2.75 -12.60 8.08
N GLU A 519 2.50 -13.19 6.91
CA GLU A 519 1.33 -14.03 6.64
C GLU A 519 1.34 -15.24 7.60
N ALA A 520 0.43 -15.22 8.57
CA ALA A 520 0.22 -16.28 9.55
C ALA A 520 -0.64 -17.41 8.98
#